data_AF-A0A179V1E4-F1
#
_entry.id   AF-A0A179V1E4-F1
#
_cell.length_a   1.000
_cell.length_b   1.000
_cell.length_c   1.000
_cell.angle_alpha   90.00
_cell.angle_beta   90.00
_cell.angle_gamma   90.00
#
_symmetry.space_group_name_H-M   'P 1'
#
loop_
_entity.id
_entity.type
_entity.pdbx_description
1 polymer ?
#
loop_
_entity_poly.entity_id
_entity_poly.type
_entity_poly.pdbx_seq_one_letter_code
_entity_poly.pdbx_strand_id
1 'polypeptide(L)'
;MPVIRRLLREEITYSSANEKEVNILHRLSYPSQESQFFALLHRRCNWVRAIIAHHLNLESPDECDVDVENWLHGSYNKGKKRPGDRVMLRLPLPYHVGEAFRLGNADERVRCEAGTYAWLEDNCPDIPIPRLYDFVQCLQAKLYGNVQP
;
A
#
# COMPACT_ATOMS: atom_id res chain seq x y z
N MET A 1 -8.44 -35.43 -12.42
CA MET A 1 -8.07 -34.55 -11.29
C MET A 1 -8.56 -33.14 -11.61
N PRO A 2 -9.17 -32.42 -10.65
CA PRO A 2 -9.60 -31.05 -10.89
C PRO A 2 -8.38 -30.14 -11.11
N VAL A 3 -8.47 -29.21 -12.07
CA VAL A 3 -7.43 -28.20 -12.30
C VAL A 3 -7.49 -27.17 -11.16
N ILE A 4 -6.37 -26.98 -10.48
CA ILE A 4 -6.23 -26.05 -9.35
C ILE A 4 -5.49 -24.80 -9.84
N ARG A 5 -5.99 -23.63 -9.44
CA ARG A 5 -5.37 -22.33 -9.68
C ARG A 5 -5.06 -21.65 -8.34
N ARG A 6 -4.08 -20.74 -8.33
CA ARG A 6 -3.66 -20.03 -7.12
C ARG A 6 -4.18 -18.59 -7.12
N LEU A 7 -4.79 -18.18 -6.01
CA LEU A 7 -5.10 -16.80 -5.64
C LEU A 7 -4.08 -16.32 -4.59
N LEU A 8 -4.19 -15.07 -4.12
CA LEU A 8 -3.25 -14.51 -3.13
C LEU A 8 -3.15 -15.32 -1.84
N ARG A 9 -4.30 -15.82 -1.32
CA ARG A 9 -4.40 -16.43 0.01
C ARG A 9 -4.91 -17.87 -0.01
N GLU A 10 -5.31 -18.37 -1.18
CA GLU A 10 -5.97 -19.65 -1.30
C GLU A 10 -5.71 -20.25 -2.69
N GLU A 11 -5.93 -21.55 -2.79
CA GLU A 11 -6.08 -22.25 -4.06
C GLU A 11 -7.56 -22.37 -4.41
N ILE A 12 -7.88 -22.44 -5.70
CA ILE A 12 -9.25 -22.47 -6.17
C ILE A 12 -9.42 -23.44 -7.35
N THR A 13 -10.52 -24.20 -7.30
CA THR A 13 -11.00 -25.05 -8.39
C THR A 13 -12.14 -24.35 -9.14
N TYR A 14 -12.48 -24.85 -10.33
CA TYR A 14 -13.63 -24.31 -11.07
C TYR A 14 -14.94 -24.40 -10.28
N SER A 15 -15.22 -25.54 -9.63
CA SER A 15 -16.45 -25.72 -8.86
C SER A 15 -16.58 -24.70 -7.73
N SER A 16 -15.51 -24.47 -6.97
CA SER A 16 -15.48 -23.43 -5.93
C SER A 16 -15.59 -22.03 -6.52
N ALA A 17 -14.95 -21.75 -7.66
CA ALA A 17 -15.06 -20.45 -8.33
C ALA A 17 -16.49 -20.15 -8.80
N ASN A 18 -17.23 -21.16 -9.28
CA ASN A 18 -18.60 -21.02 -9.75
C ASN A 18 -19.59 -20.66 -8.63
N GLU A 19 -19.25 -20.93 -7.37
CA GLU A 19 -20.04 -20.59 -6.19
C GLU A 19 -19.72 -19.19 -5.64
N LYS A 20 -18.68 -18.51 -6.16
CA LYS A 20 -18.21 -17.21 -5.65
C LYS A 20 -18.75 -16.05 -6.50
N GLU A 21 -19.44 -15.11 -5.86
CA GLU A 21 -19.94 -13.86 -6.50
C GLU A 21 -18.85 -12.77 -6.63
N VAL A 22 -17.64 -13.16 -7.00
CA VAL A 22 -16.52 -12.23 -7.20
C VAL A 22 -15.84 -12.54 -8.51
N ASN A 23 -15.21 -11.53 -9.12
CA ASN A 23 -14.48 -11.73 -10.37
C ASN A 23 -13.19 -12.54 -10.14
N ILE A 24 -13.30 -13.87 -10.17
CA ILE A 24 -12.18 -14.79 -9.99
C ILE A 24 -11.12 -14.62 -11.07
N LEU A 25 -11.53 -14.35 -12.32
CA LEU A 25 -10.59 -14.10 -13.43
C LEU A 25 -9.67 -12.92 -13.13
N HIS A 26 -10.24 -11.84 -12.58
CA HIS A 26 -9.45 -10.69 -12.14
C HIS A 26 -8.52 -11.07 -10.97
N ARG A 27 -9.01 -11.78 -9.96
CA ARG A 27 -8.20 -12.18 -8.79
C ARG A 27 -7.06 -13.14 -9.14
N LEU A 28 -7.19 -13.93 -10.20
CA LEU A 28 -6.12 -14.79 -10.71
C LEU A 28 -4.91 -13.99 -11.21
N SER A 29 -5.08 -12.70 -11.54
CA SER A 29 -3.96 -11.82 -11.91
C SER A 29 -3.21 -11.24 -10.71
N TYR A 30 -3.80 -11.26 -9.51
CA TYR A 30 -3.22 -10.60 -8.34
C TYR A 30 -1.86 -11.15 -7.90
N PRO A 31 -1.59 -12.48 -7.90
CA PRO A 31 -0.28 -12.98 -7.46
C PRO A 31 0.90 -12.43 -8.27
N SER A 32 0.75 -12.30 -9.59
CA SER A 32 1.82 -11.75 -10.44
C SER A 32 1.94 -10.24 -10.27
N GLN A 33 0.82 -9.51 -10.16
CA GLN A 33 0.81 -8.07 -9.94
C GLN A 33 1.37 -7.68 -8.56
N GLU A 34 1.06 -8.45 -7.52
CA GLU A 34 1.66 -8.30 -6.19
C GLU A 34 3.17 -8.48 -6.27
N SER A 35 3.63 -9.59 -6.86
CA SER A 35 5.07 -9.86 -6.99
C SER A 35 5.81 -8.73 -7.72
N GLN A 36 5.21 -8.19 -8.79
CA GLN A 36 5.78 -7.04 -9.52
C GLN A 36 5.82 -5.76 -8.68
N PHE A 37 4.75 -5.47 -7.94
CA PHE A 37 4.64 -4.27 -7.13
C PHE A 37 5.65 -4.28 -5.96
N PHE A 38 5.75 -5.40 -5.25
CA PHE A 38 6.71 -5.54 -4.14
C PHE A 38 8.16 -5.54 -4.64
N ALA A 39 8.44 -6.15 -5.80
CA ALA A 39 9.77 -6.06 -6.42
C ALA A 39 10.14 -4.62 -6.81
N LEU A 40 9.19 -3.83 -7.34
CA LEU A 40 9.41 -2.42 -7.65
C LEU A 40 9.72 -1.62 -6.39
N LEU A 41 8.90 -1.78 -5.36
CA LEU A 41 9.06 -1.07 -4.11
C LEU A 41 10.38 -1.45 -3.42
N HIS A 42 10.80 -2.72 -3.46
CA HIS A 42 12.12 -3.15 -2.99
C HIS A 42 13.26 -2.48 -3.76
N ARG A 43 13.18 -2.43 -5.10
CA ARG A 43 14.17 -1.72 -5.94
C ARG A 43 14.24 -0.22 -5.65
N ARG A 44 13.14 0.37 -5.17
CA ARG A 44 13.00 1.79 -4.85
C ARG A 44 13.05 2.07 -3.35
N CYS A 45 13.53 1.14 -2.52
CA CYS A 45 13.47 1.27 -1.05
C CYS A 45 14.17 2.55 -0.53
N ASN A 46 15.33 2.92 -1.09
CA ASN A 46 16.04 4.16 -0.73
C ASN A 46 15.23 5.42 -1.07
N TRP A 47 14.48 5.39 -2.17
CA TRP A 47 13.60 6.49 -2.55
C TRP A 47 12.39 6.58 -1.62
N VAL A 48 11.78 5.44 -1.27
CA VAL A 48 10.71 5.38 -0.27
C VAL A 48 11.20 5.94 1.08
N ARG A 49 12.41 5.56 1.51
CA ARG A 49 13.04 6.06 2.73
C ARG A 49 13.22 7.58 2.70
N ALA A 50 13.73 8.12 1.61
CA ALA A 50 13.92 9.57 1.45
C ALA A 50 12.60 10.34 1.54
N ILE A 51 11.51 9.81 0.95
CA ILE A 51 10.18 10.39 1.05
C ILE A 51 9.67 10.35 2.49
N ILE A 52 9.74 9.18 3.15
CA ILE A 52 9.29 9.07 4.54
C ILE A 52 10.07 10.05 5.43
N ALA A 53 11.40 10.13 5.29
CA ALA A 53 12.23 11.04 6.05
C ALA A 53 11.83 12.50 5.83
N HIS A 54 11.56 12.89 4.58
CA HIS A 54 11.07 14.23 4.26
C HIS A 54 9.73 14.55 4.94
N HIS A 55 8.73 13.66 4.82
CA HIS A 55 7.40 13.87 5.42
C HIS A 55 7.40 13.80 6.95
N LEU A 56 8.37 13.10 7.55
CA LEU A 56 8.54 13.06 9.00
C LEU A 56 9.46 14.15 9.55
N ASN A 57 9.98 15.03 8.67
CA ASN A 57 10.94 16.09 8.98
C ASN A 57 12.19 15.55 9.72
N LEU A 58 12.78 14.47 9.19
CA LEU A 58 14.05 13.91 9.67
C LEU A 58 15.22 14.63 8.99
N GLU A 59 16.37 14.69 9.67
CA GLU A 59 17.55 15.39 9.15
C GLU A 59 18.22 14.57 8.03
N SER A 60 18.18 13.24 8.13
CA SER A 60 18.68 12.33 7.11
C SER A 60 17.72 11.16 6.83
N PRO A 61 17.64 10.68 5.56
CA PRO A 61 17.03 9.39 5.24
C PRO A 61 17.58 8.24 6.07
N ASP A 62 18.85 8.26 6.47
CA ASP A 62 19.48 7.19 7.24
C ASP A 62 18.91 7.01 8.65
N GLU A 63 18.20 8.03 9.17
CA GLU A 63 17.44 7.92 10.42
C GLU A 63 16.14 7.13 10.25
N CYS A 64 15.72 6.87 9.00
CA CYS A 64 14.52 6.11 8.68
C CYS A 64 14.87 4.67 8.31
N ASP A 65 14.58 3.76 9.23
CA ASP A 65 14.60 2.33 8.94
C ASP A 65 13.25 1.89 8.36
N VAL A 66 13.28 1.33 7.15
CA VAL A 66 12.10 0.79 6.45
C VAL A 66 12.26 -0.72 6.40
N ASP A 67 11.39 -1.41 7.13
CA ASP A 67 11.37 -2.87 7.17
C ASP A 67 10.68 -3.42 5.91
N VAL A 68 11.45 -3.54 4.82
CA VAL A 68 10.97 -4.01 3.51
C VAL A 68 10.62 -5.50 3.52
N GLU A 69 11.33 -6.29 4.34
CA GLU A 69 11.16 -7.75 4.40
C GLU A 69 9.84 -8.15 5.06
N ASN A 70 9.34 -7.36 6.02
CA ASN A 70 8.07 -7.60 6.69
C ASN A 70 6.92 -6.73 6.17
N TRP A 71 6.98 -6.26 4.92
CA TRP A 71 5.83 -5.55 4.33
C TRP A 71 4.60 -6.45 4.33
N LEU A 72 3.60 -6.06 5.10
CA LEU A 72 2.40 -6.85 5.25
C LEU A 72 1.61 -6.77 3.94
N HIS A 73 1.17 -7.94 3.44
CA HIS A 73 0.28 -8.13 2.28
C HIS A 73 -1.12 -7.51 2.43
N GLY A 74 -1.27 -6.58 3.37
CA GLY A 74 -2.32 -5.59 3.45
C GLY A 74 -1.70 -4.31 3.97
N SER A 75 -1.51 -3.33 3.08
CA SER A 75 -1.45 -1.89 3.38
C SER A 75 -0.57 -1.36 4.52
N TYR A 76 0.44 -2.09 5.05
CA TYR A 76 1.16 -1.65 6.24
C TYR A 76 2.67 -1.86 6.15
N ASN A 77 3.41 -0.76 6.17
CA ASN A 77 4.86 -0.74 6.34
C ASN A 77 5.17 -0.08 7.69
N LYS A 78 6.11 -0.62 8.47
CA LYS A 78 6.57 0.01 9.71
C LYS A 78 7.83 0.82 9.39
N GLY A 79 7.81 2.12 9.68
CA GLY A 79 9.00 2.98 9.66
C GLY A 79 9.41 3.34 11.09
N LYS A 80 10.70 3.34 11.41
CA LYS A 80 11.17 3.90 12.71
C LYS A 80 11.54 5.37 12.54
N LYS A 81 11.12 6.20 13.50
CA LYS A 81 11.54 7.60 13.63
C LYS A 81 12.71 7.74 14.60
N ARG A 82 12.71 6.97 15.71
CA ARG A 82 13.71 6.89 16.80
C ARG A 82 13.58 5.55 17.53
N PRO A 83 14.49 5.15 18.45
CA PRO A 83 14.24 4.00 19.32
C PRO A 83 12.98 4.22 20.17
N GLY A 84 11.85 3.60 19.78
CA GLY A 84 10.55 3.70 20.47
C GLY A 84 9.39 4.19 19.60
N ASP A 85 9.65 5.08 18.64
CA ASP A 85 8.60 5.69 17.80
C ASP A 85 8.54 5.01 16.43
N ARG A 86 7.48 4.21 16.22
CA ARG A 86 7.19 3.53 14.95
C ARG A 86 6.02 4.22 14.27
N VAL A 87 6.21 4.64 13.03
CA VAL A 87 5.15 5.09 12.13
C VAL A 87 4.74 3.96 11.20
N MET A 88 3.54 4.11 10.62
CA MET A 88 3.01 3.16 9.67
C MET A 88 2.82 3.84 8.32
N LEU A 89 3.52 3.38 7.28
CA LEU A 89 3.30 3.80 5.91
C LEU A 89 2.26 2.88 5.27
N ARG A 90 1.15 3.44 4.78
CA ARG A 90 0.15 2.71 4.02
C ARG A 90 0.27 3.04 2.54
N LEU A 91 0.31 2.00 1.70
CA LEU A 91 0.34 2.13 0.25
C LEU A 91 -0.90 1.46 -0.35
N PRO A 92 -1.68 2.15 -1.21
CA PRO A 92 -2.75 1.49 -1.94
C PRO A 92 -2.14 0.45 -2.90
N LEU A 93 -2.68 -0.76 -2.88
CA LEU A 93 -2.29 -1.82 -3.80
C LEU A 93 -2.93 -1.55 -5.18
N PRO A 94 -2.15 -1.19 -6.22
CA PRO A 94 -2.71 -0.73 -7.50
C PRO A 94 -3.65 -1.77 -8.14
N TYR A 95 -3.35 -3.05 -7.98
CA TYR A 95 -4.14 -4.17 -8.47
C TYR A 95 -5.47 -4.40 -7.71
N HIS A 96 -5.61 -3.87 -6.48
CA HIS A 96 -6.88 -3.90 -5.75
C HIS A 96 -7.77 -2.71 -6.05
N VAL A 97 -7.18 -1.54 -6.33
CA VAL A 97 -7.93 -0.30 -6.61
C VAL A 97 -8.26 -0.12 -8.09
N GLY A 98 -7.80 -1.03 -8.95
CA GLY A 98 -8.05 -0.96 -10.39
C GLY A 98 -7.33 0.21 -11.06
N GLU A 99 -6.16 0.60 -10.55
CA GLU A 99 -5.39 1.73 -11.10
C GLU A 99 -5.09 1.54 -12.59
N ALA A 100 -4.74 0.32 -12.99
CA ALA A 100 -4.46 -0.01 -14.39
C ALA A 100 -5.67 0.17 -15.32
N PHE A 101 -6.90 0.07 -14.78
CA PHE A 101 -8.13 0.30 -15.53
C PHE A 101 -8.53 1.78 -15.53
N ARG A 102 -8.33 2.47 -14.40
CA ARG A 102 -8.63 3.90 -14.25
C ARG A 102 -7.56 4.57 -13.39
N LEU A 103 -6.74 5.38 -14.06
CA LEU A 103 -5.71 6.18 -13.42
C LEU A 103 -6.32 7.14 -12.39
N GLY A 104 -5.64 7.28 -11.25
CA GLY A 104 -6.05 8.14 -10.13
C GLY A 104 -6.92 7.45 -9.08
N ASN A 105 -7.28 6.17 -9.26
CA ASN A 105 -8.02 5.41 -8.24
C ASN A 105 -7.21 5.24 -6.95
N ALA A 106 -5.88 5.08 -7.06
CA ALA A 106 -4.98 5.03 -5.92
C ALA A 106 -4.97 6.36 -5.16
N ASP A 107 -4.90 7.48 -5.85
CA ASP A 107 -4.89 8.81 -5.24
C ASP A 107 -6.25 9.14 -4.60
N GLU A 108 -7.34 8.77 -5.27
CA GLU A 108 -8.69 8.93 -4.73
C GLU A 108 -8.84 8.16 -3.41
N ARG A 109 -8.36 6.92 -3.36
CA ARG A 109 -8.37 6.14 -2.12
C ARG A 109 -7.59 6.82 -1.00
N VAL A 110 -6.39 7.34 -1.30
CA VAL A 110 -5.57 8.05 -0.30
C VAL A 110 -6.27 9.30 0.20
N ARG A 111 -6.88 10.10 -0.68
CA ARG A 111 -7.65 11.29 -0.29
C ARG A 111 -8.85 10.95 0.57
N CYS A 112 -9.63 9.93 0.20
CA CYS A 112 -10.77 9.49 0.99
C CYS A 112 -10.34 9.02 2.39
N GLU A 113 -9.24 8.27 2.49
CA GLU A 113 -8.71 7.81 3.78
C GLU A 113 -8.24 9.01 4.62
N ALA A 114 -7.47 9.93 4.05
CA ALA A 114 -7.01 11.13 4.75
C ALA A 114 -8.17 12.02 5.22
N GLY A 115 -9.18 12.22 4.38
CA GLY A 115 -10.41 12.95 4.74
C GLY A 115 -11.20 12.24 5.84
N THR A 116 -11.21 10.91 5.86
CA THR A 116 -11.83 10.13 6.94
C THR A 116 -11.09 10.34 8.25
N TYR A 117 -9.76 10.32 8.26
CA TYR A 117 -8.97 10.63 9.45
C TYR A 117 -9.26 12.04 9.97
N ALA A 118 -9.20 13.05 9.11
CA ALA A 118 -9.49 14.44 9.51
C ALA A 118 -10.90 14.58 10.10
N TRP A 119 -11.91 13.98 9.46
CA TRP A 119 -13.27 14.01 9.96
C TRP A 119 -13.41 13.32 11.33
N LEU A 120 -12.77 12.16 11.52
CA LEU A 120 -12.81 11.43 12.79
C LEU A 120 -12.09 12.19 13.92
N GLU A 121 -10.94 12.82 13.63
CA GLU A 121 -10.23 13.64 14.62
C GLU A 121 -11.09 14.82 15.11
N ASP A 122 -11.84 15.46 14.21
CA ASP A 122 -12.70 16.59 14.54
C ASP A 122 -14.03 16.20 15.20
N ASN A 123 -14.64 15.09 14.75
CA ASN A 123 -16.03 14.76 15.11
C ASN A 123 -16.15 13.61 16.11
N CYS A 124 -15.08 12.85 16.34
CA CYS A 124 -15.08 11.68 17.22
C CYS A 124 -13.84 11.65 18.15
N PRO A 125 -13.57 12.72 18.94
CA PRO A 125 -12.35 12.83 19.73
C PRO A 125 -12.21 11.75 20.81
N ASP A 126 -13.32 11.14 21.25
CA ASP A 126 -13.33 10.07 22.26
C ASP A 126 -13.01 8.68 21.67
N ILE A 127 -12.98 8.55 20.34
CA ILE A 127 -12.66 7.28 19.67
C ILE A 127 -11.14 7.24 19.43
N PRO A 128 -10.41 6.28 20.04
CA PRO A 128 -8.99 6.15 19.80
C PRO A 128 -8.73 5.68 18.37
N ILE A 129 -8.19 6.57 17.54
CA ILE A 129 -7.73 6.26 16.19
C ILE A 129 -6.21 6.48 16.07
N PRO A 130 -5.52 5.80 15.15
CA PRO A 130 -4.14 6.12 14.84
C PRO A 130 -4.01 7.58 14.38
N ARG A 131 -2.95 8.27 14.79
CA ARG A 131 -2.68 9.63 14.31
C ARG A 131 -2.23 9.59 12.85
N LEU A 132 -2.88 10.36 11.99
CA LEU A 132 -2.38 10.60 10.64
C LEU A 132 -1.28 11.66 10.70
N TYR A 133 -0.06 11.30 10.29
CA TYR A 133 1.05 12.24 10.24
C TYR A 133 1.06 13.06 8.96
N ASP A 134 0.91 12.37 7.82
CA ASP A 134 0.93 12.98 6.50
C ASP A 134 0.30 12.01 5.48
N PHE A 135 -0.02 12.52 4.29
CA PHE A 135 -0.45 11.74 3.14
C PHE A 135 0.16 12.28 1.85
N VAL A 136 0.46 11.38 0.92
CA VAL A 136 1.14 11.74 -0.34
C VAL A 136 0.35 11.23 -1.52
N GLN A 137 0.16 12.10 -2.51
CA GLN A 137 -0.47 11.75 -3.80
C GLN A 137 0.59 11.46 -4.86
N CYS A 138 0.23 10.72 -5.90
CA CYS A 138 1.07 10.41 -7.05
C CYS A 138 2.33 9.58 -6.75
N LEU A 139 2.38 8.87 -5.61
CA LEU A 139 3.53 8.02 -5.28
C LEU A 139 3.80 7.00 -6.41
N GLN A 140 2.74 6.48 -7.04
CA GLN A 140 2.86 5.56 -8.16
C GLN A 140 3.46 6.23 -9.41
N ALA A 141 3.01 7.41 -9.82
CA ALA A 141 3.61 8.13 -10.95
C ALA A 141 5.12 8.38 -10.76
N LYS A 142 5.54 8.64 -9.51
CA LYS A 142 6.96 8.82 -9.15
C LYS A 142 7.72 7.49 -8.97
N LEU A 143 7.06 6.40 -8.58
CA LEU A 143 7.63 5.05 -8.53
C LEU A 143 7.88 4.48 -9.94
N TYR A 144 6.98 4.76 -10.88
CA TYR A 144 7.00 4.26 -12.26
C TYR A 144 7.71 5.20 -13.25
N GLY A 145 7.93 6.49 -12.92
CA GLY A 145 8.54 7.48 -13.81
C GLY A 145 9.90 8.01 -13.33
N ASN A 146 10.83 8.22 -14.26
CA ASN A 146 12.07 9.01 -14.06
C ASN A 146 11.74 10.50 -13.92
N VAL A 147 11.07 10.89 -12.84
CA VAL A 147 10.97 12.31 -12.48
C VAL A 147 12.02 12.56 -11.41
N GLN A 148 13.19 13.03 -11.85
CA GLN A 148 14.15 13.68 -10.95
C GLN A 148 13.49 14.91 -10.30
N PRO A 149 13.91 15.28 -9.07
CA PRO A 149 13.35 16.41 -8.34
C PRO A 149 13.42 17.72 -9.13
#